data_AF-A0A7V9KXM1-F1
#
_entry.id   AF-A0A7V9KXM1-F1
#
_cell.length_a   1.000
_cell.length_b   1.000
_cell.length_c   1.000
_cell.angle_alpha   90.00
_cell.angle_beta   90.00
_cell.angle_gamma   90.00
#
_symmetry.space_group_name_H-M   'P 1'
#
loop_
_entity.id
_entity.type
_entity.pdbx_description
1 polymer ?
#
loop_
_entity_poly.entity_id
_entity_poly.type
_entity_poly.pdbx_seq_one_letter_code
_entity_poly.pdbx_strand_id
1 'polypeptide(L)'
;MKTLTDIRRELDEASERRVALWEDLAQGHDASKAAETARLSKQIEELWAEARIAQARARYGPSEEIITRARAEDRLDRESRRWRTAA
;
A
#
# COMPACT_ATOMS: atom_id res chain seq x y z
N MET A 1 10.51 4.23 5.72
CA MET A 1 9.54 4.02 4.62
C MET A 1 10.35 4.03 3.35
N LYS A 2 10.21 3.03 2.48
CA LYS A 2 10.98 2.98 1.23
C LYS A 2 10.57 4.14 0.32
N THR A 3 11.48 4.59 -0.55
CA THR A 3 11.11 5.57 -1.57
C THR A 3 10.29 4.89 -2.66
N LEU A 4 9.49 5.66 -3.42
CA LEU A 4 8.72 5.10 -4.53
C LEU A 4 9.63 4.44 -5.59
N THR A 5 10.83 4.98 -5.79
CA THR A 5 11.85 4.42 -6.69
C THR A 5 12.35 3.06 -6.20
N ASP A 6 12.63 2.94 -4.90
CA ASP A 6 13.05 1.65 -4.31
C ASP A 6 11.96 0.59 -4.45
N ILE A 7 10.71 0.95 -4.15
CA ILE A 7 9.56 0.04 -4.25
C ILE A 7 9.35 -0.41 -5.69
N ARG A 8 9.52 0.49 -6.68
CA ARG A 8 9.43 0.14 -8.10
C ARG A 8 10.50 -0.89 -8.48
N ARG A 9 11.76 -0.64 -8.12
CA ARG A 9 12.86 -1.56 -8.40
C ARG A 9 12.59 -2.94 -7.82
N GLU A 10 12.20 -3.01 -6.55
CA GLU A 10 11.92 -4.29 -5.90
C GLU A 10 10.71 -5.02 -6.52
N LEU A 11 9.72 -4.27 -7.01
CA LEU A 11 8.58 -4.84 -7.72
C LEU A 11 9.00 -5.48 -9.04
N ASP A 12 9.86 -4.79 -9.79
CA ASP A 12 10.39 -5.27 -11.07
C ASP A 12 11.22 -6.55 -10.83
N GLU A 13 12.16 -6.53 -9.88
CA GLU A 13 12.98 -7.69 -9.50
C GLU A 13 12.13 -8.89 -9.04
N ALA A 14 11.15 -8.66 -8.17
CA ALA A 14 10.27 -9.72 -7.68
C ALA A 14 9.37 -10.29 -8.79
N SER A 15 8.92 -9.44 -9.73
CA SER A 15 8.09 -9.84 -10.85
C SER A 15 8.88 -10.68 -11.86
N GLU A 16 10.09 -10.24 -12.21
CA GLU A 16 11.00 -10.98 -13.09
C GLU A 16 11.33 -12.37 -12.52
N ARG A 17 11.68 -12.43 -11.23
CA ARG A 17 11.98 -13.70 -10.56
C ARG A 17 10.77 -14.63 -10.52
N ARG A 18 9.56 -14.10 -10.34
CA ARG A 18 8.33 -14.90 -10.37
C ARG A 18 8.07 -15.47 -11.77
N VAL A 19 8.30 -14.69 -12.82
CA VAL A 19 8.18 -15.16 -14.21
C VAL A 19 9.16 -16.30 -14.48
N ALA A 20 10.43 -16.14 -14.11
CA ALA A 20 11.43 -17.20 -14.29
C ALA A 20 11.03 -18.51 -13.59
N LEU A 21 10.47 -18.43 -12.37
CA LEU A 21 9.98 -19.61 -11.67
C LEU A 21 8.76 -20.25 -12.34
N TRP A 22 7.89 -19.47 -12.97
CA TRP A 22 6.76 -19.99 -13.73
C TRP A 22 7.22 -20.72 -14.99
N GLU A 23 8.22 -20.18 -15.70
CA GLU A 23 8.82 -20.84 -16.86
C GLU A 23 9.44 -22.19 -16.46
N ASP A 24 10.16 -22.22 -15.33
CA ASP A 24 10.71 -23.45 -14.77
C ASP A 24 9.63 -24.46 -14.38
N LEU A 25 8.55 -24.02 -13.73
CA LEU A 25 7.42 -24.87 -13.33
C LEU A 25 6.63 -25.42 -14.52
N ALA A 26 6.64 -24.72 -15.66
CA ALA A 26 6.05 -25.21 -16.89
C ALA A 26 6.80 -26.44 -17.45
N GLN A 27 8.10 -26.59 -17.13
CA GLN A 27 8.91 -27.74 -17.55
C GLN A 27 8.77 -28.96 -16.62
N GLY A 28 8.17 -28.80 -15.43
CA GLY A 28 7.95 -29.90 -14.50
C GLY A 28 7.49 -29.43 -13.12
N HIS A 29 6.85 -30.34 -12.37
CA HIS A 29 6.34 -30.02 -11.04
C HIS A 29 7.46 -30.00 -9.99
N ASP A 30 7.80 -28.82 -9.47
CA ASP A 30 8.72 -28.62 -8.35
C ASP A 30 8.01 -27.87 -7.20
N ALA A 31 7.79 -28.57 -6.09
CA ALA A 31 7.09 -28.01 -4.92
C ALA A 31 7.85 -26.85 -4.26
N SER A 32 9.18 -26.84 -4.33
CA SER A 32 10.01 -25.76 -3.79
C SER A 32 9.81 -24.47 -4.59
N LYS A 33 9.85 -24.59 -5.93
CA LYS A 33 9.62 -23.45 -6.85
C LYS A 33 8.19 -22.92 -6.76
N ALA A 34 7.21 -23.80 -6.55
CA ALA A 34 5.83 -23.40 -6.31
C ALA A 34 5.68 -22.59 -4.99
N ALA A 35 6.35 -23.03 -3.93
CA ALA A 35 6.34 -22.29 -2.65
C ALA A 35 7.02 -20.92 -2.78
N GLU A 36 8.15 -20.84 -3.48
CA GLU A 36 8.84 -19.57 -3.74
C GLU A 36 7.99 -18.61 -4.58
N THR A 37 7.31 -19.13 -5.60
CA THR A 37 6.36 -18.37 -6.43
C THR A 37 5.23 -17.76 -5.59
N ALA A 38 4.69 -18.52 -4.62
CA ALA A 38 3.66 -18.03 -3.72
C ALA A 38 4.19 -16.92 -2.79
N ARG A 39 5.43 -17.07 -2.29
CA ARG A 39 6.10 -16.02 -1.50
C ARG A 39 6.31 -14.75 -2.29
N LEU A 40 6.79 -14.84 -3.53
CA LEU A 40 7.00 -13.69 -4.40
C LEU A 40 5.68 -13.00 -4.73
N SER A 41 4.60 -13.75 -4.96
CA SER A 41 3.27 -13.15 -5.16
C SER A 41 2.83 -12.33 -3.95
N LYS A 42 3.03 -12.86 -2.74
CA LYS A 42 2.74 -12.11 -1.51
C LYS A 42 3.60 -10.86 -1.36
N GLN A 43 4.90 -10.96 -1.64
CA GLN A 43 5.83 -9.83 -1.60
C GLN A 43 5.42 -8.74 -2.61
N ILE A 44 5.01 -9.11 -3.82
CA ILE A 44 4.52 -8.18 -4.84
C ILE A 44 3.25 -7.45 -4.35
N GLU A 45 2.32 -8.15 -3.71
CA GLU A 45 1.12 -7.53 -3.12
C GLU A 45 1.47 -6.53 -2.02
N GLU A 46 2.40 -6.88 -1.13
CA GLU A 46 2.90 -6.01 -0.06
C GLU A 46 3.60 -4.76 -0.63
N LEU A 47 4.44 -4.92 -1.66
CA LEU A 47 5.10 -3.80 -2.35
C LEU A 47 4.10 -2.86 -3.01
N TRP A 48 3.06 -3.39 -3.66
CA TRP A 48 1.98 -2.57 -4.22
C TRP A 48 1.18 -1.83 -3.14
N ALA A 49 0.97 -2.44 -1.97
CA ALA A 49 0.34 -1.75 -0.85
C ALA A 49 1.23 -0.60 -0.33
N GLU A 50 2.53 -0.84 -0.17
CA GLU A 50 3.49 0.19 0.24
C GLU A 50 3.59 1.32 -0.80
N ALA A 51 3.61 1.00 -2.09
CA ALA A 51 3.62 1.99 -3.18
C ALA A 51 2.41 2.92 -3.12
N ARG A 52 1.21 2.38 -2.88
CA ARG A 52 -0.02 3.16 -2.75
C ARG A 52 0.03 4.11 -1.56
N ILE A 53 0.56 3.66 -0.42
CA ILE A 53 0.75 4.50 0.77
C ILE A 53 1.78 5.60 0.48
N ALA A 54 2.90 5.26 -0.18
CA ALA A 54 3.94 6.21 -0.53
C ALA A 54 3.42 7.30 -1.48
N GLN A 55 2.65 6.93 -2.51
CA GLN A 55 2.03 7.88 -3.43
C GLN A 55 1.01 8.77 -2.72
N ALA A 56 0.16 8.21 -1.87
CA ALA A 56 -0.82 8.98 -1.10
C ALA A 56 -0.12 10.02 -0.20
N ARG A 57 0.94 9.61 0.51
CA ARG A 57 1.74 10.52 1.34
C ARG A 57 2.44 11.60 0.53
N ALA A 58 3.01 11.26 -0.63
CA ALA A 58 3.66 12.22 -1.51
C ALA A 58 2.67 13.27 -2.06
N ARG A 59 1.42 12.86 -2.34
CA ARG A 59 0.40 13.74 -2.91
C ARG A 59 -0.35 14.57 -1.87
N TYR A 60 -0.67 13.99 -0.73
CA TYR A 60 -1.58 14.59 0.25
C TYR A 60 -0.93 14.91 1.61
N GLY A 61 0.31 14.49 1.81
CA GLY A 61 0.98 14.56 3.11
C GLY A 61 0.56 13.43 4.07
N PRO A 62 0.91 13.53 5.36
CA PRO A 62 0.63 12.49 6.34
C PRO A 62 -0.87 12.32 6.60
N SER A 63 -1.40 11.10 6.46
CA SER A 63 -2.82 10.82 6.65
C SER A 63 -3.30 11.16 8.08
N GLU A 64 -2.45 10.99 9.08
CA GLU A 64 -2.69 11.35 10.48
C GLU A 64 -3.07 12.83 10.62
N GLU A 65 -2.36 13.73 9.93
CA GLU A 65 -2.61 15.18 9.98
C GLU A 65 -3.93 15.53 9.30
N ILE A 66 -4.23 14.90 8.16
CA ILE A 66 -5.50 15.08 7.45
C ILE A 66 -6.68 14.67 8.33
N ILE A 67 -6.59 13.49 8.98
CA ILE A 67 -7.65 12.97 9.85
C ILE A 67 -7.80 13.85 11.10
N THR A 68 -6.69 14.28 11.70
CA THR A 68 -6.71 15.14 12.89
C THR A 68 -7.41 16.46 12.60
N ARG A 69 -7.09 17.11 11.48
CA ARG A 69 -7.78 18.32 11.03
C ARG A 69 -9.26 18.07 10.81
N ALA A 70 -9.63 17.01 10.08
CA ALA A 70 -11.03 16.70 9.79
C ALA A 70 -11.86 16.47 11.06
N ARG A 71 -11.29 15.79 12.07
CA ARG A 71 -11.94 15.60 13.37
C ARG A 71 -12.11 16.90 14.15
N ALA A 72 -11.11 17.79 14.10
CA ALA A 72 -11.19 19.10 14.75
C ALA A 72 -12.29 19.96 14.11
N GLU A 73 -12.37 19.98 12.78
CA GLU A 73 -13.40 20.66 12.01
C GLU A 73 -14.80 20.11 12.30
N ASP A 74 -14.98 18.78 12.33
CA ASP A 74 -16.26 18.14 12.68
C ASP A 74 -16.71 18.49 14.11
N ARG A 75 -15.77 18.56 15.07
CA ARG A 75 -16.10 19.02 16.44
C ARG A 75 -16.62 20.45 16.44
N LEU A 76 -15.96 21.36 15.72
CA LEU A 76 -16.38 22.77 15.64
C LEU A 76 -17.75 22.91 14.96
N ASP A 77 -18.01 22.16 13.88
CA ASP A 77 -19.32 22.17 13.22
C ASP A 77 -20.42 21.65 14.17
N ARG A 78 -20.16 20.56 14.90
CA ARG A 78 -21.10 20.04 15.90
C ARG A 78 -21.41 21.04 17.00
N GLU A 79 -20.39 21.72 17.52
CA GLU A 79 -20.58 22.81 18.49
C GLU A 79 -21.43 23.92 17.87
N SER A 80 -21.05 24.45 16.71
CA SER A 80 -21.81 25.50 16.00
C SER A 80 -23.29 25.12 15.79
N ARG A 81 -23.57 23.86 15.43
CA ARG A 81 -24.94 23.35 15.32
C ARG A 81 -25.68 23.40 16.65
N ARG A 82 -25.04 22.96 17.75
CA ARG A 82 -25.64 23.04 19.10
C ARG A 82 -25.98 24.48 19.49
N TRP A 83 -25.05 25.41 19.26
CA TRP A 83 -25.28 26.83 19.54
C TRP A 83 -26.46 27.40 18.74
N ARG A 84 -26.57 27.06 17.45
CA ARG A 84 -27.69 27.47 16.60
C ARG A 84 -29.04 26.90 17.03
N THR A 85 -29.06 25.69 17.59
CA THR A 85 -30.30 25.08 18.10
C THR A 85 -30.70 25.55 19.50
N ALA A 86 -29.77 26.16 20.25
CA ALA A 86 -30.01 26.64 21.61
C ALA A 86 -30.36 28.13 21.69
N ALA A 87 -30.26 28.85 20.57
CA ALA A 87 -30.65 30.25 20.39
C ALA A 87 -32.04 30.33 19.74
#